data_AF-A0A9P8NS37-F1
#
_entry.id   AF-A0A9P8NS37-F1
#
_cell.length_a   1.000
_cell.length_b   1.000
_cell.length_c   1.000
_cell.angle_alpha   90.00
_cell.angle_beta   90.00
_cell.angle_gamma   90.00
#
_symmetry.space_group_name_H-M   'P 1'
#
loop_
_entity.id
_entity.type
_entity.pdbx_description
1 polymer ?
#
loop_
_entity_poly.entity_id
_entity_poly.type
_entity_poly.pdbx_seq_one_letter_code
_entity_poly.pdbx_strand_id
1 'polypeptide(L)'
;MFAQVKERLLLLFRTGKYAQLSPEHLEKVYQVSKTFLRLNESKLDPLEYYTLLELHYFLCLLTTRDTEAKTALDRFSDRFEAKDSEKLVVLKSYYVEILGKKDALDYLEKAAVPLIQTRPSLTAEPVQHHEKDLRQIEKRKVALKSDSPASYIKNLLEYINDTPLDYESWMELAEQYAALGEYEKAYDCVQEVLVGVPAAYVVWCRAGELCRLMFLRDGRGKEVLQQATRSFMRAIELCELHTRSWCGLLAAARDLKDKKLEAIARNRLEQIVEGRTNDTDVGRVREVLALIG
;
A
#
# COMPACT_ATOMS: atom_id res chain seq x y z
N MET A 1 6.01 19.68 -20.20
CA MET A 1 5.68 19.90 -18.77
C MET A 1 4.34 19.26 -18.38
N PHE A 2 3.22 19.55 -19.07
CA PHE A 2 1.90 18.95 -18.78
C PHE A 2 1.92 17.42 -18.59
N ALA A 3 2.36 16.66 -19.62
CA ALA A 3 2.38 15.20 -19.57
C ALA A 3 3.22 14.64 -18.41
N GLN A 4 4.39 15.25 -18.14
CA GLN A 4 5.26 14.82 -17.04
C GLN A 4 4.62 15.02 -15.66
N VAL A 5 3.92 16.15 -15.45
CA VAL A 5 3.21 16.40 -14.18
C VAL A 5 2.03 15.44 -14.04
N LYS A 6 1.26 15.23 -15.12
CA LYS A 6 0.16 14.26 -15.17
C LYS A 6 0.62 12.87 -14.73
N GLU A 7 1.66 12.34 -15.40
CA GLU A 7 2.18 11.00 -15.11
C GLU A 7 2.71 10.88 -13.68
N ARG A 8 3.35 11.93 -13.15
CA ARG A 8 3.82 11.93 -11.76
C ARG A 8 2.68 11.87 -10.75
N LEU A 9 1.61 12.63 -10.96
CA LEU A 9 0.43 12.60 -10.08
C LEU A 9 -0.31 11.26 -10.18
N LEU A 10 -0.48 10.74 -11.39
CA LEU A 10 -1.09 9.42 -11.61
C LEU A 10 -0.25 8.31 -10.95
N LEU A 11 1.07 8.33 -11.09
CA LEU A 11 1.97 7.38 -10.45
C LEU A 11 1.89 7.49 -8.91
N LEU A 12 1.90 8.72 -8.39
CA LEU A 12 1.75 8.96 -6.96
C LEU A 12 0.46 8.34 -6.40
N PHE A 13 -0.66 8.52 -7.12
CA PHE A 13 -1.94 7.93 -6.73
C PHE A 13 -1.94 6.40 -6.84
N ARG A 14 -1.51 5.84 -7.99
CA ARG A 14 -1.47 4.39 -8.24
C ARG A 14 -0.63 3.63 -7.21
N THR A 15 0.44 4.24 -6.72
CA THR A 15 1.34 3.65 -5.73
C THR A 15 0.91 3.88 -4.28
N GLY A 16 -0.14 4.67 -4.02
CA GLY A 16 -0.58 5.04 -2.66
C GLY A 16 0.42 5.91 -1.88
N LYS A 17 1.57 6.27 -2.47
CA LYS A 17 2.67 6.99 -1.79
C LYS A 17 2.26 8.33 -1.18
N TYR A 18 1.17 8.95 -1.65
CA TYR A 18 0.66 10.20 -1.09
C TYR A 18 0.29 10.08 0.41
N ALA A 19 -0.13 8.90 0.87
CA ALA A 19 -0.51 8.66 2.26
C ALA A 19 0.70 8.60 3.22
N GLN A 20 1.92 8.44 2.68
CA GLN A 20 3.17 8.30 3.46
C GLN A 20 4.08 9.53 3.33
N LEU A 21 3.61 10.61 2.68
CA LEU A 21 4.38 11.83 2.52
C LEU A 21 4.49 12.59 3.84
N SER A 22 5.62 13.28 4.04
CA SER A 22 5.73 14.26 5.13
C SER A 22 4.78 15.43 4.89
N PRO A 23 4.34 16.16 5.95
CA PRO A 23 3.41 17.28 5.81
C PRO A 23 3.87 18.35 4.80
N GLU A 24 5.18 18.64 4.76
CA GLU A 24 5.75 19.60 3.80
C GLU A 24 5.60 19.12 2.35
N HIS A 25 5.89 17.86 2.07
CA HIS A 25 5.74 17.30 0.73
C HIS A 25 4.27 17.16 0.33
N LEU A 26 3.41 16.79 1.28
CA LEU A 26 1.97 16.70 1.09
C LEU A 26 1.40 18.06 0.67
N GLU A 27 1.79 19.15 1.32
CA GLU A 27 1.38 20.50 0.96
C GLU A 27 1.85 20.90 -0.45
N LYS A 28 3.12 20.61 -0.79
CA LYS A 28 3.65 20.86 -2.15
C LYS A 28 2.85 20.10 -3.21
N VAL A 29 2.59 18.81 -2.98
CA VAL A 29 1.83 17.96 -3.92
C VAL A 29 0.39 18.45 -4.03
N TYR A 30 -0.25 18.84 -2.93
CA TYR A 30 -1.57 19.45 -2.95
C TYR A 30 -1.61 20.68 -3.86
N GLN A 31 -0.67 21.62 -3.71
CA GLN A 31 -0.64 22.84 -4.52
C GLN A 31 -0.47 22.54 -6.01
N VAL A 32 0.39 21.57 -6.33
CA VAL A 32 0.57 21.08 -7.71
C VAL A 32 -0.72 20.47 -8.24
N SER A 33 -1.36 19.58 -7.48
CA SER A 33 -2.61 18.91 -7.87
C SER A 33 -3.74 19.91 -8.12
N LYS A 34 -3.95 20.86 -7.19
CA LYS A 34 -4.95 21.93 -7.31
C LYS A 34 -4.74 22.78 -8.55
N THR A 35 -3.50 23.24 -8.75
CA THR A 35 -3.16 24.08 -9.91
C THR A 35 -3.31 23.31 -11.22
N PHE A 36 -2.90 22.04 -11.22
CA PHE A 36 -2.97 21.17 -12.39
C PHE A 36 -4.40 20.91 -12.83
N LEU A 37 -5.29 20.50 -11.91
CA LEU A 37 -6.71 20.26 -12.20
C LEU A 37 -7.40 21.52 -12.71
N ARG A 38 -7.20 22.67 -12.04
CA ARG A 38 -7.80 23.94 -12.44
C ARG A 38 -7.41 24.38 -13.86
N LEU A 39 -6.16 24.16 -14.27
CA LEU A 39 -5.66 24.64 -15.56
C LEU A 39 -5.90 23.67 -16.72
N ASN A 40 -6.19 22.39 -16.44
CA ASN A 40 -6.16 21.35 -17.47
C ASN A 40 -7.38 20.43 -17.49
N GLU A 41 -8.46 20.77 -16.78
CA GLU A 41 -9.71 19.99 -16.76
C GLU A 41 -10.19 19.60 -18.17
N SER A 42 -10.18 20.53 -19.13
CA SER A 42 -10.60 20.29 -20.51
C SER A 42 -9.65 19.42 -21.35
N LYS A 43 -8.43 19.17 -20.88
CA LYS A 43 -7.41 18.39 -21.59
C LYS A 43 -7.29 16.96 -21.07
N LEU A 44 -7.96 16.64 -19.97
CA LEU A 44 -7.94 15.32 -19.35
C LEU A 44 -9.12 14.53 -19.90
N ASP A 45 -8.89 13.26 -20.20
CA ASP A 45 -10.02 12.36 -20.41
C ASP A 45 -10.77 12.13 -19.08
N PRO A 46 -12.02 11.64 -19.12
CA PRO A 46 -12.81 11.47 -17.90
C PRO A 46 -12.15 10.56 -16.86
N LEU A 47 -11.48 9.48 -17.27
CA LEU A 47 -10.86 8.54 -16.35
C LEU A 47 -9.66 9.19 -15.65
N GLU A 48 -8.80 9.88 -16.41
CA GLU A 48 -7.68 10.65 -15.89
C GLU A 48 -8.14 11.75 -14.94
N TYR A 49 -9.16 12.50 -15.33
CA TYR A 49 -9.72 13.57 -14.52
C TYR A 49 -10.24 13.05 -13.17
N TYR A 50 -11.09 12.02 -13.16
CA TYR A 50 -11.65 11.49 -11.91
C TYR A 50 -10.59 10.78 -11.05
N THR A 51 -9.58 10.14 -11.66
CA THR A 51 -8.44 9.57 -10.92
C THR A 51 -7.63 10.67 -10.20
N LEU A 52 -7.36 11.78 -10.88
CA LEU A 52 -6.63 12.90 -10.28
C LEU A 52 -7.49 13.68 -9.29
N LEU A 53 -8.79 13.78 -9.51
CA LEU A 53 -9.74 14.36 -8.57
C LEU A 53 -9.81 13.54 -7.28
N GLU A 54 -9.73 12.21 -7.37
CA GLU A 54 -9.67 11.34 -6.20
C GLU A 54 -8.37 11.51 -5.41
N LEU A 55 -7.23 11.56 -6.10
CA LEU A 55 -5.97 11.95 -5.45
C LEU A 55 -6.12 13.29 -4.75
N HIS A 56 -6.66 14.30 -5.44
CA HIS A 56 -6.86 15.62 -4.87
C HIS A 56 -7.79 15.60 -3.64
N TYR A 57 -8.86 14.82 -3.68
CA TYR A 57 -9.75 14.60 -2.55
C TYR A 57 -9.00 14.08 -1.32
N PHE A 58 -8.17 13.03 -1.47
CA PHE A 58 -7.38 12.52 -0.36
C PHE A 58 -6.33 13.54 0.13
N LEU A 59 -5.69 14.29 -0.78
CA LEU A 59 -4.77 15.36 -0.40
C LEU A 59 -5.49 16.45 0.41
N CYS A 60 -6.72 16.82 0.06
CA CYS A 60 -7.53 17.76 0.82
C CYS A 60 -7.81 17.24 2.23
N LEU A 61 -8.23 15.98 2.38
CA LEU A 61 -8.45 15.37 3.70
C LEU A 61 -7.19 15.35 4.55
N LEU A 62 -6.07 14.89 3.99
CA LEU A 62 -4.79 14.80 4.71
C LEU A 62 -4.20 16.18 5.05
N THR A 63 -4.64 17.25 4.36
CA THR A 63 -4.25 18.64 4.64
C THR A 63 -5.35 19.45 5.32
N THR A 64 -6.38 18.79 5.87
CA THR A 64 -7.50 19.40 6.63
C THR A 64 -8.26 20.48 5.86
N ARG A 65 -8.52 20.25 4.57
CA ARG A 65 -9.24 21.15 3.65
C ARG A 65 -10.62 20.60 3.32
N ASP A 66 -11.45 20.50 4.34
CA ASP A 66 -12.73 19.76 4.28
C ASP A 66 -13.70 20.34 3.25
N THR A 67 -13.74 21.66 3.08
CA THR A 67 -14.59 22.33 2.08
C THR A 67 -14.20 21.97 0.64
N GLU A 68 -12.90 21.89 0.35
CA GLU A 68 -12.38 21.49 -0.95
C GLU A 68 -12.57 19.99 -1.18
N ALA A 69 -12.39 19.17 -0.13
CA ALA A 69 -12.70 17.74 -0.17
C ALA A 69 -14.18 17.50 -0.48
N LYS A 70 -15.10 18.24 0.17
CA LYS A 70 -16.54 18.18 -0.10
C LYS A 70 -16.85 18.56 -1.54
N THR A 71 -16.25 19.62 -2.04
CA THR A 71 -16.41 20.05 -3.44
C THR A 71 -15.98 18.96 -4.43
N ALA A 72 -14.85 18.29 -4.18
CA ALA A 72 -14.41 17.17 -5.00
C ALA A 72 -15.39 15.98 -4.94
N LEU A 73 -15.91 15.67 -3.75
CA LEU A 73 -16.89 14.61 -3.52
C LEU A 73 -18.24 14.89 -4.19
N ASP A 74 -18.67 16.15 -4.24
CA ASP A 74 -19.87 16.58 -4.93
C ASP A 74 -19.73 16.39 -6.44
N ARG A 75 -18.56 16.72 -7.02
CA ARG A 75 -18.26 16.43 -8.44
C ARG A 75 -18.31 14.93 -8.77
N PHE A 76 -17.97 14.04 -7.85
CA PHE A 76 -18.20 12.59 -8.02
C PHE A 76 -19.70 12.26 -7.97
N SER A 77 -20.43 12.85 -7.03
CA SER A 77 -21.86 12.59 -6.84
C SER A 77 -22.74 13.14 -7.97
N ASP A 78 -22.29 14.19 -8.66
CA ASP A 78 -22.96 14.74 -9.85
C ASP A 78 -22.91 13.77 -11.05
N ARG A 79 -21.88 12.91 -11.08
CA ARG A 79 -21.64 11.98 -12.20
C ARG A 79 -22.03 10.55 -11.88
N PHE A 80 -21.87 10.11 -10.63
CA PHE A 80 -22.01 8.72 -10.22
C PHE A 80 -23.01 8.61 -9.07
N GLU A 81 -23.81 7.55 -9.10
CA GLU A 81 -24.79 7.27 -8.06
C GLU A 81 -24.20 6.34 -7.00
N ALA A 82 -24.43 6.66 -5.71
CA ALA A 82 -23.87 5.89 -4.61
C ALA A 82 -24.45 4.47 -4.49
N LYS A 83 -25.69 4.26 -4.93
CA LYS A 83 -26.35 2.95 -4.94
C LYS A 83 -25.74 1.97 -5.95
N ASP A 84 -24.89 2.44 -6.86
CA ASP A 84 -24.29 1.65 -7.94
C ASP A 84 -22.76 1.60 -7.85
N SER A 85 -22.16 2.32 -6.88
CA SER A 85 -20.71 2.43 -6.75
C SER A 85 -20.25 2.27 -5.30
N GLU A 86 -19.71 1.10 -5.02
CA GLU A 86 -19.06 0.79 -3.74
C GLU A 86 -17.94 1.79 -3.42
N LYS A 87 -17.14 2.16 -4.42
CA LYS A 87 -16.05 3.11 -4.30
C LYS A 87 -16.55 4.50 -3.86
N LEU A 88 -17.65 4.98 -4.44
CA LEU A 88 -18.23 6.27 -4.04
C LEU A 88 -18.74 6.24 -2.59
N VAL A 89 -19.32 5.13 -2.16
CA VAL A 89 -19.71 4.93 -0.76
C VAL A 89 -18.48 4.99 0.16
N VAL A 90 -17.40 4.30 -0.19
CA VAL A 90 -16.15 4.38 0.60
C VAL A 90 -15.59 5.81 0.62
N LEU A 91 -15.55 6.52 -0.51
CA LEU A 91 -15.13 7.92 -0.56
C LEU A 91 -15.96 8.80 0.37
N LYS A 92 -17.30 8.68 0.33
CA LYS A 92 -18.21 9.41 1.23
C LYS A 92 -17.95 9.07 2.69
N SER A 93 -17.63 7.82 3.02
CA SER A 93 -17.32 7.41 4.39
C SER A 93 -16.09 8.12 4.97
N TYR A 94 -15.07 8.45 4.16
CA TYR A 94 -13.92 9.24 4.63
C TYR A 94 -14.32 10.66 5.02
N TYR A 95 -15.24 11.28 4.27
CA TYR A 95 -15.74 12.61 4.62
C TYR A 95 -16.64 12.56 5.86
N VAL A 96 -17.49 11.54 5.98
CA VAL A 96 -18.36 11.36 7.16
C VAL A 96 -17.53 11.06 8.42
N GLU A 97 -16.38 10.39 8.29
CA GLU A 97 -15.48 10.13 9.43
C GLU A 97 -15.00 11.43 10.11
N ILE A 98 -14.96 12.56 9.40
CA ILE A 98 -14.67 13.88 9.99
C ILE A 98 -15.69 14.23 11.08
N LEU A 99 -16.95 13.83 10.92
CA LEU A 99 -18.02 14.03 11.91
C LEU A 99 -17.90 13.03 13.07
N GLY A 100 -17.46 11.81 12.77
CA GLY A 100 -17.21 10.78 13.76
C GLY A 100 -17.07 9.39 13.15
N LYS A 101 -16.25 8.54 13.79
CA LYS A 101 -16.06 7.13 13.37
C LYS A 101 -17.37 6.34 13.37
N LYS A 102 -18.23 6.56 14.38
CA LYS A 102 -19.53 5.88 14.48
C LYS A 102 -20.47 6.29 13.35
N ASP A 103 -20.51 7.58 13.03
CA ASP A 103 -21.32 8.09 11.92
C ASP A 103 -20.88 7.49 10.57
N ALA A 104 -19.57 7.31 10.37
CA ALA A 104 -19.03 6.66 9.18
C ALA A 104 -19.41 5.17 9.11
N LEU A 105 -19.39 4.44 10.22
CA LEU A 105 -19.83 3.05 10.28
C LEU A 105 -21.33 2.92 9.98
N ASP A 106 -22.17 3.70 10.65
CA ASP A 106 -23.62 3.75 10.42
C ASP A 106 -23.95 4.09 8.97
N TYR A 107 -23.19 5.02 8.37
CA TYR A 107 -23.33 5.37 6.97
C TYR A 107 -23.01 4.19 6.04
N LEU A 108 -21.90 3.49 6.28
CA LEU A 108 -21.50 2.33 5.47
C LEU A 108 -22.52 1.19 5.54
N GLU A 109 -23.06 0.91 6.73
CA GLU A 109 -24.10 -0.11 6.92
C GLU A 109 -25.38 0.23 6.15
N LYS A 110 -25.84 1.48 6.26
CA LYS A 110 -27.03 1.94 5.52
C LYS A 110 -26.82 1.95 4.00
N ALA A 111 -25.63 2.34 3.54
CA ALA A 111 -25.30 2.44 2.13
C ALA A 111 -25.04 1.08 1.46
N ALA A 112 -24.69 0.03 2.23
CA ALA A 112 -24.50 -1.32 1.72
C ALA A 112 -25.81 -1.96 1.23
N VAL A 113 -26.93 -1.69 1.90
CA VAL A 113 -28.25 -2.28 1.58
C VAL A 113 -28.66 -2.09 0.10
N PRO A 114 -28.71 -0.85 -0.44
CA PRO A 114 -29.09 -0.67 -1.85
C PRO A 114 -28.06 -1.28 -2.82
N LEU A 115 -26.76 -1.27 -2.49
CA LEU A 115 -25.71 -1.84 -3.34
C LEU A 115 -25.87 -3.35 -3.55
N ILE A 116 -26.31 -4.07 -2.53
CA ILE A 116 -26.55 -5.52 -2.60
C ILE A 116 -27.77 -5.81 -3.47
N GLN A 117 -28.81 -4.97 -3.36
CA GLN A 117 -30.06 -5.12 -4.10
C GLN A 117 -29.89 -4.82 -5.60
N THR A 118 -29.04 -3.87 -5.96
CA THR A 118 -28.80 -3.47 -7.37
C THR A 118 -27.69 -4.28 -8.04
N ARG A 119 -26.96 -5.10 -7.29
CA ARG A 119 -25.84 -5.87 -7.83
C ARG A 119 -26.32 -6.87 -8.89
N PRO A 120 -25.73 -6.87 -10.09
CA PRO A 120 -26.10 -7.84 -11.11
C PRO A 120 -25.57 -9.23 -10.75
N SER A 121 -26.44 -10.24 -10.86
CA SER A 121 -26.00 -11.64 -10.81
C SER A 121 -25.17 -11.94 -12.05
N LEU A 122 -23.99 -12.53 -11.86
CA LEU A 122 -23.12 -12.99 -12.95
C LEU A 122 -23.57 -14.33 -13.53
N THR A 123 -24.54 -14.99 -12.90
CA THR A 123 -25.09 -16.27 -13.36
C THR A 123 -26.59 -16.14 -13.66
N ALA A 124 -27.09 -17.02 -14.51
CA ALA A 124 -28.53 -17.09 -14.85
C ALA A 124 -29.40 -17.49 -13.64
N GLU A 125 -28.79 -18.04 -12.60
CA GLU A 125 -29.45 -18.35 -11.34
C GLU A 125 -29.45 -17.12 -10.41
N PRO A 126 -30.52 -16.92 -9.62
CA PRO A 126 -30.56 -15.86 -8.63
C PRO A 126 -29.49 -16.10 -7.56
N VAL A 127 -28.35 -15.42 -7.67
CA VAL A 127 -27.32 -15.42 -6.62
C VAL A 127 -27.81 -14.51 -5.49
N GLN A 128 -27.88 -15.06 -4.28
CA GLN A 128 -28.05 -14.25 -3.07
C GLN A 128 -26.74 -13.49 -2.84
N HIS A 129 -26.75 -12.18 -3.11
CA HIS A 129 -25.64 -11.30 -2.78
C HIS A 129 -25.56 -11.12 -1.26
N HIS A 130 -24.39 -11.33 -0.69
CA HIS A 130 -24.14 -11.16 0.74
C HIS A 130 -23.39 -9.85 0.99
N GLU A 131 -23.56 -9.25 2.18
CA GLU A 131 -22.85 -8.00 2.55
C GLU A 131 -21.33 -8.13 2.42
N LYS A 132 -20.80 -9.32 2.71
CA LYS A 132 -19.39 -9.69 2.57
C LYS A 132 -18.86 -9.60 1.13
N ASP A 133 -19.74 -9.58 0.13
CA ASP A 133 -19.33 -9.41 -1.25
C ASP A 133 -18.92 -7.95 -1.57
N LEU A 134 -19.21 -7.00 -0.68
CA LEU A 134 -18.81 -5.59 -0.77
C LEU A 134 -17.43 -5.39 -0.12
N ARG A 135 -16.38 -5.83 -0.83
CA ARG A 135 -15.02 -5.94 -0.30
C ARG A 135 -14.40 -4.62 0.14
N GLN A 136 -14.59 -3.52 -0.59
CA GLN A 136 -14.05 -2.20 -0.23
C GLN A 136 -14.76 -1.63 1.00
N ILE A 137 -16.08 -1.82 1.11
CA ILE A 137 -16.86 -1.41 2.28
C ILE A 137 -16.43 -2.21 3.51
N GLU A 138 -16.33 -3.54 3.40
CA GLU A 138 -15.93 -4.38 4.52
C GLU A 138 -14.49 -4.07 4.97
N LYS A 139 -13.56 -3.89 4.02
CA LYS A 139 -12.19 -3.46 4.34
C LYS A 139 -12.15 -2.11 5.06
N ARG A 140 -13.01 -1.17 4.65
CA ARG A 140 -13.15 0.13 5.32
C ARG A 140 -13.74 -0.02 6.73
N LYS A 141 -14.74 -0.89 6.93
CA LYS A 141 -15.30 -1.19 8.26
C LYS A 141 -14.25 -1.80 9.19
N VAL A 142 -13.36 -2.67 8.69
CA VAL A 142 -12.26 -3.24 9.47
C VAL A 142 -11.40 -2.14 10.09
N ALA A 143 -11.00 -1.13 9.31
CA ALA A 143 -10.22 0.01 9.83
C ALA A 143 -10.99 0.87 10.84
N LEU A 144 -12.29 1.09 10.62
CA LEU A 144 -13.13 1.93 11.48
C LEU A 144 -13.52 1.26 12.81
N LYS A 145 -13.70 -0.07 12.82
CA LYS A 145 -14.09 -0.88 14.01
C LYS A 145 -12.94 -1.12 14.98
N SER A 146 -11.71 -0.73 14.63
CA SER A 146 -10.53 -1.07 15.40
C SER A 146 -10.08 0.07 16.29
N ASP A 147 -10.07 -0.21 17.59
CA ASP A 147 -9.68 0.73 18.64
C ASP A 147 -8.29 0.41 19.24
N SER A 148 -7.74 -0.76 18.91
CA SER A 148 -6.42 -1.22 19.34
C SER A 148 -5.76 -2.11 18.28
N PRO A 149 -4.42 -2.25 18.29
CA PRO A 149 -3.72 -3.17 17.39
C PRO A 149 -4.25 -4.61 17.46
N ALA A 150 -4.58 -5.10 18.67
CA ALA A 150 -5.14 -6.44 18.86
C ALA A 150 -6.51 -6.60 18.21
N SER A 151 -7.41 -5.62 18.38
CA SER A 151 -8.71 -5.62 17.71
C SER A 151 -8.58 -5.49 16.20
N TYR A 152 -7.57 -4.77 15.70
CA TYR A 152 -7.32 -4.62 14.27
C TYR A 152 -6.87 -5.93 13.63
N ILE A 153 -5.90 -6.62 14.24
CA ILE A 153 -5.48 -7.96 13.82
C ILE A 153 -6.66 -8.93 13.81
N LYS A 154 -7.50 -8.92 14.86
CA LYS A 154 -8.69 -9.76 14.92
C LYS A 154 -9.66 -9.47 13.77
N ASN A 155 -9.99 -8.21 13.54
CA ASN A 155 -10.90 -7.80 12.47
C ASN A 155 -10.32 -8.11 11.07
N LEU A 156 -9.00 -7.96 10.88
CA LEU A 156 -8.31 -8.36 9.64
C LEU A 156 -8.40 -9.86 9.39
N LEU A 157 -8.19 -10.69 10.42
CA LEU A 157 -8.33 -12.14 10.29
C LEU A 157 -9.75 -12.55 9.91
N GLU A 158 -10.76 -11.96 10.56
CA GLU A 158 -12.16 -12.20 10.23
C GLU A 158 -12.46 -11.83 8.77
N TYR A 159 -11.97 -10.68 8.31
CA TYR A 159 -12.12 -10.24 6.93
C TYR A 159 -11.40 -11.15 5.91
N ILE A 160 -10.15 -11.53 6.19
CA ILE A 160 -9.35 -12.40 5.31
C ILE A 160 -9.96 -13.80 5.19
N ASN A 161 -10.56 -14.33 6.26
CA ASN A 161 -11.28 -15.61 6.19
C ASN A 161 -12.42 -15.58 5.15
N ASP A 162 -13.08 -14.43 5.00
CA ASP A 162 -14.11 -14.24 3.97
C ASP A 162 -13.53 -13.87 2.60
N THR A 163 -12.32 -13.31 2.56
CA THR A 163 -11.66 -12.76 1.36
C THR A 163 -10.20 -13.20 1.22
N PRO A 164 -9.91 -14.51 1.13
CA PRO A 164 -8.53 -15.03 1.22
C PRO A 164 -7.62 -14.59 0.07
N LEU A 165 -8.16 -14.05 -1.02
CA LEU A 165 -7.42 -13.54 -2.16
C LEU A 165 -7.14 -12.02 -2.10
N ASP A 166 -7.54 -11.32 -1.03
CA ASP A 166 -7.13 -9.93 -0.83
C ASP A 166 -5.70 -9.85 -0.27
N TYR A 167 -4.74 -9.89 -1.18
CA TYR A 167 -3.32 -9.84 -0.85
C TYR A 167 -2.87 -8.52 -0.21
N GLU A 168 -3.59 -7.42 -0.41
CA GLU A 168 -3.29 -6.17 0.29
C GLU A 168 -3.63 -6.30 1.78
N SER A 169 -4.74 -6.96 2.12
CA SER A 169 -5.10 -7.22 3.52
C SER A 169 -4.15 -8.22 4.20
N TRP A 170 -3.65 -9.22 3.47
CA TRP A 170 -2.57 -10.09 3.96
C TRP A 170 -1.27 -9.34 4.26
N MET A 171 -0.87 -8.41 3.38
CA MET A 171 0.30 -7.56 3.63
C MET A 171 0.08 -6.66 4.85
N GLU A 172 -1.10 -6.08 5.01
CA GLU A 172 -1.42 -5.27 6.19
C GLU A 172 -1.32 -6.11 7.48
N LEU A 173 -1.91 -7.31 7.49
CA LEU A 173 -1.80 -8.24 8.61
C LEU A 173 -0.34 -8.61 8.92
N ALA A 174 0.49 -8.81 7.90
CA ALA A 174 1.92 -9.05 8.06
C ALA A 174 2.63 -7.88 8.76
N GLU A 175 2.33 -6.65 8.37
CA GLU A 175 2.90 -5.46 9.00
C GLU A 175 2.44 -5.29 10.45
N GLN A 176 1.16 -5.58 10.76
CA GLN A 176 0.66 -5.58 12.13
C GLN A 176 1.37 -6.62 13.01
N TYR A 177 1.58 -7.84 12.50
CA TYR A 177 2.36 -8.86 13.20
C TYR A 177 3.82 -8.44 13.37
N ALA A 178 4.46 -7.90 12.32
CA ALA A 178 5.83 -7.44 12.40
C ALA A 178 6.03 -6.30 13.42
N ALA A 179 5.05 -5.40 13.55
CA ALA A 179 5.05 -4.33 14.54
C ALA A 179 4.98 -4.85 15.99
N LEU A 180 4.27 -5.95 16.22
CA LEU A 180 4.27 -6.68 17.49
C LEU A 180 5.49 -7.60 17.66
N GLY A 181 6.31 -7.71 16.62
CA GLY A 181 7.44 -8.61 16.59
C GLY A 181 7.03 -10.08 16.38
N GLU A 182 5.83 -10.39 15.96
CA GLU A 182 5.41 -11.76 15.64
C GLU A 182 5.92 -12.14 14.23
N TYR A 183 7.25 -12.17 14.02
CA TYR A 183 7.86 -12.25 12.70
C TYR A 183 7.56 -13.54 11.92
N GLU A 184 7.34 -14.66 12.62
CA GLU A 184 6.94 -15.92 11.97
C GLU A 184 5.54 -15.79 11.36
N LYS A 185 4.56 -15.27 12.13
CA LYS A 185 3.20 -15.00 11.62
C LYS A 185 3.21 -13.97 10.49
N ALA A 186 4.04 -12.94 10.61
CA ALA A 186 4.23 -11.97 9.54
C ALA A 186 4.80 -12.62 8.28
N TYR A 187 5.76 -13.53 8.42
CA TYR A 187 6.36 -14.25 7.31
C TYR A 187 5.34 -15.17 6.63
N ASP A 188 4.51 -15.88 7.39
CA ASP A 188 3.43 -16.72 6.85
C ASP A 188 2.43 -15.90 6.03
N CYS A 189 2.02 -14.73 6.54
CA CYS A 189 1.15 -13.80 5.79
C CYS A 189 1.80 -13.35 4.47
N VAL A 190 3.10 -13.06 4.50
CA VAL A 190 3.87 -12.71 3.29
C VAL A 190 3.97 -13.89 2.32
N GLN A 191 4.03 -15.14 2.80
CA GLN A 191 4.00 -16.31 1.92
C GLN A 191 2.67 -16.44 1.18
N GLU A 192 1.53 -16.21 1.85
CA GLU A 192 0.22 -16.21 1.20
C GLU A 192 0.14 -15.21 0.04
N VAL A 193 0.73 -14.03 0.22
CA VAL A 193 0.84 -13.04 -0.86
C VAL A 193 1.71 -13.53 -2.01
N LEU A 194 2.84 -14.18 -1.71
CA LEU A 194 3.75 -14.71 -2.73
C LEU A 194 3.20 -15.91 -3.50
N VAL A 195 2.30 -16.68 -2.89
CA VAL A 195 1.54 -17.74 -3.59
C VAL A 195 0.69 -17.13 -4.70
N GLY A 196 0.00 -16.01 -4.41
CA GLY A 196 -0.84 -15.32 -5.38
C GLY A 196 -0.10 -14.42 -6.36
N VAL A 197 0.95 -13.74 -5.89
CA VAL A 197 1.69 -12.72 -6.64
C VAL A 197 3.20 -13.03 -6.62
N PRO A 198 3.64 -14.13 -7.24
CA PRO A 198 5.04 -14.62 -7.14
C PRO A 198 6.07 -13.69 -7.79
N ALA A 199 5.64 -12.74 -8.61
CA ALA A 199 6.50 -11.73 -9.24
C ALA A 199 6.65 -10.43 -8.41
N ALA A 200 6.04 -10.35 -7.23
CA ALA A 200 6.11 -9.16 -6.37
C ALA A 200 7.48 -9.06 -5.66
N TYR A 201 8.47 -8.47 -6.35
CA TYR A 201 9.83 -8.32 -5.82
C TYR A 201 9.90 -7.56 -4.47
N VAL A 202 9.00 -6.61 -4.23
CA VAL A 202 8.92 -5.88 -2.95
C VAL A 202 8.50 -6.82 -1.81
N VAL A 203 7.60 -7.77 -2.09
CA VAL A 203 7.13 -8.76 -1.12
C VAL A 203 8.23 -9.80 -0.84
N TRP A 204 8.97 -10.24 -1.87
CA TRP A 204 10.18 -11.06 -1.68
C TRP A 204 11.23 -10.36 -0.83
N CYS A 205 11.44 -9.05 -1.05
CA CYS A 205 12.33 -8.26 -0.20
C CYS A 205 11.84 -8.26 1.25
N ARG A 206 10.53 -8.08 1.49
CA ARG A 206 9.94 -8.08 2.83
C ARG A 206 10.06 -9.44 3.51
N ALA A 207 9.87 -10.55 2.78
CA ALA A 207 10.12 -11.90 3.27
C ALA A 207 11.57 -12.06 3.77
N GLY A 208 12.54 -11.55 2.99
CA GLY A 208 13.95 -11.54 3.36
C GLY A 208 14.23 -10.77 4.65
N GLU A 209 13.61 -9.59 4.81
CA GLU A 209 13.72 -8.78 6.02
C GLU A 209 13.17 -9.49 7.25
N LEU A 210 11.98 -10.11 7.15
CA LEU A 210 11.37 -10.84 8.25
C LEU A 210 12.23 -12.04 8.68
N CYS A 211 12.78 -12.79 7.72
CA CYS A 211 13.74 -13.86 8.03
C CYS A 211 14.99 -13.32 8.75
N ARG A 212 15.56 -12.21 8.28
CA ARG A 212 16.71 -11.59 8.95
C ARG A 212 16.35 -11.13 10.38
N LEU A 213 15.17 -10.55 10.57
CA LEU A 213 14.68 -10.12 11.89
C LEU A 213 14.50 -11.30 12.85
N MET A 214 13.95 -12.42 12.38
CA MET A 214 13.87 -13.67 13.14
C MET A 214 15.26 -14.18 13.56
N PHE A 215 16.27 -14.08 12.69
CA PHE A 215 17.65 -14.41 13.05
C PHE A 215 18.20 -13.49 14.13
N LEU A 216 18.08 -12.16 13.95
CA LEU A 216 18.66 -11.16 14.84
C LEU A 216 18.00 -11.12 16.23
N ARG A 217 16.67 -11.29 16.30
CA ARG A 217 15.92 -11.14 17.54
C ARG A 217 15.67 -12.46 18.25
N ASP A 218 15.26 -13.49 17.51
CA ASP A 218 14.83 -14.77 18.09
C ASP A 218 15.99 -15.78 18.17
N GLY A 219 17.17 -15.42 17.66
CA GLY A 219 18.35 -16.28 17.65
C GLY A 219 18.16 -17.55 16.81
N ARG A 220 17.26 -17.52 15.80
CA ARG A 220 17.00 -18.68 14.94
C ARG A 220 18.28 -19.10 14.19
N GLY A 221 18.34 -20.38 13.82
CA GLY A 221 19.50 -20.95 13.16
C GLY A 221 19.84 -20.31 11.81
N LYS A 222 21.03 -20.62 11.29
CA LYS A 222 21.54 -20.10 10.01
C LYS A 222 20.62 -20.39 8.81
N GLU A 223 19.76 -21.40 8.90
CA GLU A 223 18.79 -21.77 7.86
C GLU A 223 17.82 -20.61 7.54
N VAL A 224 17.38 -19.88 8.56
CA VAL A 224 16.50 -18.72 8.38
C VAL A 224 17.24 -17.61 7.64
N LEU A 225 18.52 -17.43 7.90
CA LEU A 225 19.34 -16.45 7.21
C LEU A 225 19.66 -16.86 5.76
N GLN A 226 19.78 -18.16 5.47
CA GLN A 226 19.82 -18.66 4.10
C GLN A 226 18.51 -18.40 3.37
N GLN A 227 17.36 -18.57 4.04
CA GLN A 227 16.06 -18.21 3.49
C GLN A 227 15.93 -16.70 3.23
N ALA A 228 16.44 -15.86 4.13
CA ALA A 228 16.51 -14.42 3.92
C ALA A 228 17.28 -14.09 2.64
N THR A 229 18.46 -14.71 2.51
CA THR A 229 19.35 -14.53 1.36
C THR A 229 18.67 -14.95 0.05
N ARG A 230 18.02 -16.12 0.02
CA ARG A 230 17.25 -16.59 -1.16
C ARG A 230 16.14 -15.61 -1.54
N SER A 231 15.43 -15.07 -0.55
CA SER A 231 14.34 -14.12 -0.78
C SER A 231 14.84 -12.80 -1.36
N PHE A 232 15.96 -12.26 -0.85
CA PHE A 232 16.59 -11.08 -1.43
C PHE A 232 17.12 -11.33 -2.85
N MET A 233 17.77 -12.47 -3.10
CA MET A 233 18.20 -12.82 -4.45
C MET A 233 17.03 -12.92 -5.43
N ARG A 234 15.91 -13.51 -5.01
CA ARG A 234 14.70 -13.59 -5.84
C ARG A 234 14.11 -12.21 -6.15
N ALA A 235 14.09 -11.31 -5.17
CA ALA A 235 13.67 -9.93 -5.39
C ALA A 235 14.58 -9.20 -6.41
N ILE A 236 15.90 -9.41 -6.32
CA ILE A 236 16.89 -8.85 -7.25
C ILE A 236 16.75 -9.44 -8.65
N GLU A 237 16.52 -10.75 -8.76
CA GLU A 237 16.30 -11.42 -10.04
C GLU A 237 15.08 -10.83 -10.78
N LEU A 238 14.02 -10.52 -10.04
CA LEU A 238 12.80 -9.89 -10.57
C LEU A 238 12.99 -8.39 -10.86
N CYS A 239 13.85 -7.70 -10.10
CA CYS A 239 14.14 -6.28 -10.27
C CYS A 239 15.59 -5.96 -9.87
N GLU A 240 16.49 -5.95 -10.86
CA GLU A 240 17.94 -5.78 -10.63
C GLU A 240 18.28 -4.43 -9.97
N LEU A 241 17.47 -3.40 -10.21
CA LEU A 241 17.72 -2.05 -9.69
C LEU A 241 17.08 -1.82 -8.30
N HIS A 242 16.55 -2.87 -7.65
CA HIS A 242 15.92 -2.75 -6.35
C HIS A 242 16.95 -2.66 -5.22
N THR A 243 17.36 -1.43 -4.90
CA THR A 243 18.39 -1.09 -3.90
C THR A 243 18.13 -1.72 -2.53
N ARG A 244 16.89 -1.73 -2.06
CA ARG A 244 16.52 -2.28 -0.75
C ARG A 244 16.85 -3.77 -0.63
N SER A 245 16.64 -4.55 -1.69
CA SER A 245 17.02 -5.98 -1.70
C SER A 245 18.52 -6.19 -1.75
N TRP A 246 19.26 -5.36 -2.47
CA TRP A 246 20.72 -5.40 -2.45
C TRP A 246 21.30 -5.06 -1.07
N CYS A 247 20.75 -4.05 -0.39
CA CYS A 247 21.11 -3.72 0.99
C CYS A 247 20.81 -4.89 1.94
N GLY A 248 19.62 -5.49 1.81
CA GLY A 248 19.24 -6.67 2.59
C GLY A 248 20.16 -7.87 2.34
N LEU A 249 20.54 -8.11 1.09
CA LEU A 249 21.48 -9.16 0.69
C LEU A 249 22.87 -8.94 1.28
N LEU A 250 23.40 -7.71 1.18
CA LEU A 250 24.69 -7.33 1.75
C LEU A 250 24.71 -7.60 3.26
N ALA A 251 23.66 -7.15 3.95
CA ALA A 251 23.55 -7.35 5.37
C ALA A 251 23.46 -8.85 5.72
N ALA A 252 22.65 -9.64 4.98
CA ALA A 252 22.45 -11.07 5.26
C ALA A 252 23.73 -11.87 5.00
N ALA A 253 24.48 -11.52 3.96
CA ALA A 253 25.78 -12.10 3.65
C ALA A 253 26.79 -11.87 4.78
N ARG A 254 26.81 -10.66 5.37
CA ARG A 254 27.67 -10.34 6.51
C ARG A 254 27.32 -11.18 7.74
N ASP A 255 26.03 -11.31 8.05
CA ASP A 255 25.56 -12.15 9.16
C ASP A 255 25.92 -13.64 8.94
N LEU A 256 25.90 -14.12 7.69
CA LEU A 256 26.35 -15.47 7.30
C LEU A 256 27.87 -15.63 7.30
N LYS A 257 28.62 -14.53 7.32
CA LYS A 257 30.07 -14.46 7.07
C LYS A 257 30.46 -14.97 5.67
N ASP A 258 29.57 -14.79 4.67
CA ASP A 258 29.83 -15.10 3.27
C ASP A 258 30.51 -13.90 2.58
N LYS A 259 31.84 -13.90 2.58
CA LYS A 259 32.66 -12.83 1.99
C LYS A 259 32.44 -12.67 0.48
N LYS A 260 32.11 -13.76 -0.24
CA LYS A 260 31.94 -13.71 -1.69
C LYS A 260 30.64 -12.98 -2.02
N LEU A 261 29.56 -13.34 -1.33
CA LEU A 261 28.26 -12.71 -1.53
C LEU A 261 28.27 -11.24 -1.06
N GLU A 262 28.94 -10.96 0.05
CA GLU A 262 29.14 -9.59 0.53
C GLU A 262 29.82 -8.71 -0.52
N ALA A 263 30.91 -9.19 -1.12
CA ALA A 263 31.64 -8.45 -2.15
C ALA A 263 30.79 -8.18 -3.40
N ILE A 264 29.98 -9.16 -3.83
CA ILE A 264 29.07 -9.00 -4.98
C ILE A 264 28.02 -7.91 -4.69
N ALA A 265 27.35 -8.00 -3.54
CA ALA A 265 26.30 -7.06 -3.18
C ALA A 265 26.86 -5.63 -3.00
N ARG A 266 28.04 -5.50 -2.37
CA ARG A 266 28.72 -4.21 -2.19
C ARG A 266 29.07 -3.55 -3.52
N ASN A 267 29.74 -4.28 -4.41
CA ASN A 267 30.14 -3.76 -5.72
C ASN A 267 28.91 -3.29 -6.53
N ARG A 268 27.81 -4.07 -6.52
CA ARG A 268 26.58 -3.64 -7.21
C ARG A 268 25.95 -2.39 -6.59
N LEU A 269 25.92 -2.27 -5.27
CA LEU A 269 25.42 -1.06 -4.61
C LEU A 269 26.26 0.17 -4.96
N GLU A 270 27.59 0.04 -4.99
CA GLU A 270 28.51 1.11 -5.41
C GLU A 270 28.23 1.56 -6.85
N GLN A 271 28.06 0.62 -7.78
CA GLN A 271 27.71 0.93 -9.17
C GLN A 271 26.34 1.63 -9.31
N ILE A 272 25.34 1.23 -8.50
CA ILE A 272 24.03 1.88 -8.50
C ILE A 272 24.15 3.33 -8.00
N VAL A 273 25.01 3.59 -7.01
CA VAL A 273 25.27 4.93 -6.47
C VAL A 273 26.02 5.81 -7.48
N GLU A 274 26.99 5.26 -8.21
CA GLU A 274 27.73 5.99 -9.26
C GLU A 274 26.81 6.38 -10.43
N GLY A 275 25.83 5.53 -10.77
CA GLY A 275 24.90 5.76 -11.87
C GLY A 275 23.74 6.72 -11.59
N ARG A 276 23.53 7.18 -10.34
CA ARG A 276 22.34 7.97 -9.94
C ARG A 276 22.68 9.04 -8.91
N THR A 277 22.39 10.31 -9.20
CA THR A 277 22.81 11.44 -8.34
C THR A 277 21.71 12.03 -7.44
N ASN A 278 20.42 11.93 -7.82
CA ASN A 278 19.31 12.66 -7.16
C ASN A 278 18.15 11.76 -6.69
N ASP A 279 18.43 10.49 -6.39
CA ASP A 279 17.42 9.57 -5.88
C ASP A 279 17.53 9.47 -4.36
N THR A 280 16.41 9.61 -3.64
CA THR A 280 16.36 9.41 -2.17
C THR A 280 16.92 8.04 -1.77
N ASP A 281 16.79 7.05 -2.67
CA ASP A 281 17.30 5.71 -2.45
C ASP A 281 18.84 5.66 -2.50
N VAL A 282 19.51 6.54 -3.24
CA VAL A 282 20.99 6.62 -3.28
C VAL A 282 21.55 7.15 -1.96
N GLY A 283 20.88 8.11 -1.34
CA GLY A 283 21.26 8.60 0.00
C GLY A 283 21.25 7.48 1.02
N ARG A 284 20.15 6.71 1.07
CA ARG A 284 20.00 5.54 1.96
C ARG A 284 21.01 4.45 1.68
N VAL A 285 21.33 4.19 0.41
CA VAL A 285 22.37 3.20 0.06
C VAL A 285 23.73 3.64 0.60
N ARG A 286 24.10 4.92 0.48
CA ARG A 286 25.36 5.44 1.04
C ARG A 286 25.41 5.29 2.56
N GLU A 287 24.31 5.56 3.27
CA GLU A 287 24.21 5.34 4.72
C GLU A 287 24.44 3.87 5.08
N VAL A 288 23.81 2.94 4.36
CA VAL A 288 23.99 1.50 4.58
C VAL A 288 25.44 1.08 4.32
N LEU A 289 26.05 1.54 3.23
CA LEU A 289 27.45 1.25 2.92
C LEU A 289 28.41 1.80 4.00
N ALA A 290 28.11 2.97 4.56
CA ALA A 290 28.89 3.57 5.63
C ALA A 290 28.75 2.82 6.96
N LEU A 291 27.55 2.33 7.29
CA LEU A 291 27.31 1.52 8.50
C LEU A 291 27.95 0.13 8.42
N ILE A 292 28.08 -0.42 7.20
CA ILE A 292 28.59 -1.76 6.95
C ILE A 292 30.10 -1.75 6.59
N GLY A 293 30.69 -0.57 6.31
CA GLY A 293 32.14 -0.38 6.19
C GLY A 293 32.87 -0.55 7.51
#